data_AF-A0AAD4E2X9-F1
#
_entry.id   AF-A0AAD4E2X9-F1
#
_cell.length_a   1.000
_cell.length_b   1.000
_cell.length_c   1.000
_cell.angle_alpha   90.00
_cell.angle_beta   90.00
_cell.angle_gamma   90.00
#
_symmetry.space_group_name_H-M   'P 1'
#
loop_
_entity.id
_entity.type
_entity.pdbx_description
1 polymer ?
#
loop_
_entity_poly.entity_id
_entity_poly.type
_entity_poly.pdbx_seq_one_letter_code
_entity_poly.pdbx_strand_id
1 'polypeptide(L)'
;MSQQVQQPSAGQHSHAHPHPHPPQPAQQVMPAPQPDPNMQARIDADFKPVDLAVGGPSTAFAFCNTHKLEKCKQCNVDFTALNRVSKILVTNPTLRCPPPPTVVQQKLSQAVANMKDEGNNLYKLKKTREALSKYNMAASIAVQRPAWESAAILREELSTVVSNRSAALLDLGDYLGALVDAETVISVRRQWPKGHFRKAKALVALGRIEEAIDAISLGLQFEPNNTELSGYMLELDKQLTSRNQQNTEEKSVLVTSS
;
A
#
# COMPACT_ATOMS: atom_id res chain seq x y z
N MET A 1 -7.83 71.54 -30.97
CA MET A 1 -7.74 71.90 -32.40
C MET A 1 -6.57 71.12 -32.98
N SER A 2 -6.78 69.85 -33.31
CA SER A 2 -7.19 69.39 -34.65
C SER A 2 -5.97 69.12 -35.51
N GLN A 3 -5.65 67.84 -35.70
CA GLN A 3 -5.34 67.16 -36.97
C GLN A 3 -4.49 65.94 -36.64
N GLN A 4 -5.08 64.74 -36.62
CA GLN A 4 -5.57 63.91 -37.73
C GLN A 4 -4.61 62.71 -37.84
N VAL A 5 -5.07 61.62 -37.26
CA VAL A 5 -4.48 60.28 -37.29
C VAL A 5 -4.41 59.83 -38.74
N GLN A 6 -3.20 59.62 -39.24
CA GLN A 6 -2.94 58.99 -40.53
C GLN A 6 -3.16 57.48 -40.40
N GLN A 7 -4.14 56.97 -41.13
CA GLN A 7 -4.26 55.55 -41.45
C GLN A 7 -3.18 55.16 -42.47
N PRO A 8 -2.42 54.08 -42.29
CA PRO A 8 -1.67 53.48 -43.37
C PRO A 8 -2.53 52.51 -44.18
N SER A 9 -2.28 52.58 -45.48
CA SER A 9 -2.91 51.91 -46.61
C SER A 9 -2.93 50.37 -46.50
N ALA A 10 -3.99 49.79 -47.06
CA ALA A 10 -4.19 48.35 -47.21
C ALA A 10 -3.04 47.73 -48.03
N GLY A 11 -2.18 46.97 -47.34
CA GLY A 11 -1.25 46.04 -47.97
C GLY A 11 -2.03 44.88 -48.57
N GLN A 12 -1.92 44.71 -49.88
CA GLN A 12 -2.39 43.54 -50.61
C GLN A 12 -1.65 42.30 -50.07
N HIS A 13 -2.35 41.48 -49.28
CA HIS A 13 -1.89 40.14 -48.96
C HIS A 13 -2.46 39.17 -49.98
N SER A 14 -1.55 38.62 -50.79
CA SER A 14 -1.79 37.57 -51.78
C SER A 14 -2.54 36.40 -51.15
N HIS A 15 -3.77 36.14 -51.60
CA HIS A 15 -4.49 34.92 -51.30
C HIS A 15 -3.78 33.74 -51.99
N ALA A 16 -3.01 32.97 -51.22
CA ALA A 16 -2.56 31.65 -51.65
C ALA A 16 -3.75 30.68 -51.56
N HIS A 17 -4.22 30.21 -52.71
CA HIS A 17 -5.20 29.12 -52.78
C HIS A 17 -4.61 27.83 -52.19
N PRO A 18 -5.39 27.02 -51.45
CA PRO A 18 -4.94 25.72 -50.97
C PRO A 18 -4.83 24.76 -52.16
N HIS A 19 -3.64 24.20 -52.35
CA HIS A 19 -3.43 23.08 -53.27
C HIS A 19 -4.25 21.86 -52.81
N PRO A 20 -4.90 21.12 -53.72
CA PRO A 20 -5.57 19.88 -53.37
C PRO A 20 -4.51 18.85 -52.94
N HIS A 21 -4.63 18.34 -51.72
CA HIS A 21 -3.83 17.22 -51.26
C HIS A 21 -4.10 15.99 -52.15
N PRO A 22 -3.08 15.24 -52.58
CA PRO A 22 -3.30 13.96 -53.25
C PRO A 22 -4.00 13.00 -52.28
N PRO A 23 -4.87 12.10 -52.77
CA PRO A 23 -5.56 11.15 -51.91
C PRO A 23 -4.52 10.29 -51.18
N GLN A 24 -4.56 10.33 -49.85
CA GLN A 24 -3.78 9.40 -49.03
C GLN A 24 -4.18 7.97 -49.45
N PRO A 25 -3.22 7.06 -49.69
CA PRO A 25 -3.55 5.67 -49.91
C PRO A 25 -4.34 5.18 -48.70
N ALA A 26 -5.50 4.58 -48.93
CA ALA A 26 -6.33 4.00 -47.88
C ALA A 26 -5.44 3.15 -46.97
N GLN A 27 -5.30 3.55 -45.71
CA GLN A 27 -4.66 2.69 -44.71
C GLN A 27 -5.48 1.41 -44.67
N GLN A 28 -4.93 0.33 -45.25
CA GLN A 28 -5.47 -1.01 -45.05
C GLN A 28 -5.50 -1.23 -43.54
N VAL A 29 -6.70 -1.22 -42.97
CA VAL A 29 -6.92 -1.66 -41.60
C VAL A 29 -6.51 -3.11 -41.58
N MET A 30 -5.29 -3.40 -41.13
CA MET A 30 -4.85 -4.78 -40.99
C MET A 30 -5.86 -5.47 -40.06
N PRO A 31 -6.40 -6.64 -40.44
CA PRO A 31 -7.27 -7.38 -39.55
C PRO A 31 -6.52 -7.61 -38.24
N ALA A 32 -7.20 -7.39 -37.11
CA ALA A 32 -6.64 -7.64 -35.81
C ALA A 32 -6.02 -9.05 -35.81
N PRO A 33 -4.79 -9.23 -35.28
CA PRO A 33 -4.16 -10.54 -35.25
C PRO A 33 -5.11 -11.53 -34.58
N GLN A 34 -5.40 -12.63 -35.28
CA GLN A 34 -6.23 -13.70 -34.76
C GLN A 34 -5.54 -14.26 -33.50
N PRO A 35 -6.26 -14.46 -32.40
CA PRO A 35 -5.68 -15.05 -31.19
C PRO A 35 -5.15 -16.43 -31.51
N ASP A 36 -4.00 -16.78 -30.92
CA ASP A 36 -3.38 -18.10 -31.09
C ASP A 36 -4.41 -19.20 -30.71
N PRO A 37 -4.72 -20.16 -31.61
CA PRO A 37 -5.72 -21.20 -31.34
C PRO A 37 -5.44 -22.03 -30.08
N ASN A 38 -4.16 -22.26 -29.76
CA ASN A 38 -3.78 -22.97 -28.53
C ASN A 38 -4.02 -22.10 -27.29
N MET A 39 -3.77 -20.79 -27.38
CA MET A 39 -4.08 -19.85 -26.30
C MET A 39 -5.58 -19.74 -26.07
N GLN A 40 -6.37 -19.65 -27.14
CA GLN A 40 -7.83 -19.59 -27.06
C GLN A 40 -8.41 -20.88 -26.45
N ALA A 41 -7.96 -22.05 -26.89
CA ALA A 41 -8.41 -23.33 -26.33
C ALA A 41 -8.11 -23.46 -24.82
N ARG A 42 -6.98 -22.91 -24.36
CA ARG A 42 -6.64 -22.87 -22.93
C ARG A 42 -7.55 -21.92 -22.14
N ILE A 43 -7.82 -20.73 -22.69
CA ILE A 43 -8.75 -19.77 -22.08
C ILE A 43 -10.13 -20.41 -21.91
N ASP A 44 -10.64 -21.06 -22.96
CA ASP A 44 -11.97 -21.67 -22.96
C ASP A 44 -12.05 -22.88 -22.02
N ALA A 45 -10.98 -23.69 -21.93
CA ALA A 45 -10.91 -24.82 -20.99
C ALA A 45 -10.92 -24.38 -19.52
N ASP A 46 -10.27 -23.25 -19.21
CA ASP A 46 -10.18 -22.70 -17.86
C ASP A 46 -11.33 -21.73 -17.53
N PHE A 47 -12.16 -21.37 -18.51
CA PHE A 47 -13.24 -20.40 -18.33
C PHE A 47 -14.33 -20.95 -17.41
N LYS A 48 -14.50 -20.29 -16.27
CA LYS A 48 -15.60 -20.55 -15.33
C LYS A 48 -16.59 -19.39 -15.41
N PRO A 49 -17.80 -19.59 -15.96
CA PRO A 49 -18.79 -18.53 -16.01
C PRO A 49 -19.17 -18.13 -14.59
N VAL A 50 -19.13 -16.82 -14.33
CA VAL A 50 -19.54 -16.23 -13.06
C VAL A 50 -20.84 -15.47 -13.29
N ASP A 51 -21.93 -15.94 -12.68
CA ASP A 51 -23.23 -15.28 -12.79
C ASP A 51 -23.25 -14.01 -11.93
N LEU A 52 -23.41 -12.85 -12.58
CA LEU A 52 -23.36 -11.54 -11.95
C LEU A 52 -24.53 -10.67 -12.40
N ALA A 53 -24.99 -9.81 -11.48
CA ALA A 53 -25.91 -8.72 -11.76
C ALA A 53 -25.16 -7.39 -11.64
N VAL A 54 -25.48 -6.43 -12.50
CA VAL A 54 -24.91 -5.09 -12.46
C VAL A 54 -25.95 -4.11 -11.94
N GLY A 55 -25.54 -3.19 -11.07
CA GLY A 55 -26.35 -2.07 -10.61
C GLY A 55 -26.68 -1.08 -11.73
N GLY A 56 -27.49 -0.07 -11.41
CA GLY A 56 -27.88 0.96 -12.38
C GLY A 56 -26.71 1.78 -12.93
N PRO A 57 -26.95 2.59 -13.98
CA PRO A 57 -25.90 3.33 -14.72
C PRO A 57 -25.04 4.26 -13.86
N SER A 58 -25.58 4.72 -12.73
CA SER A 58 -24.92 5.64 -11.81
C SER A 58 -24.03 4.96 -10.76
N THR A 59 -24.17 3.64 -10.53
CA THR A 59 -23.42 2.91 -9.49
C THR A 59 -22.47 1.87 -10.06
N ALA A 60 -22.81 1.26 -11.20
CA ALA A 60 -21.99 0.31 -11.94
C ALA A 60 -21.33 -0.78 -11.06
N PHE A 61 -21.99 -1.21 -9.99
CA PHE A 61 -21.52 -2.27 -9.09
C PHE A 61 -21.96 -3.64 -9.55
N ALA A 62 -21.06 -4.61 -9.47
CA ALA A 62 -21.33 -6.01 -9.64
C ALA A 62 -21.75 -6.64 -8.32
N PHE A 63 -22.76 -7.50 -8.40
CA PHE A 63 -23.30 -8.30 -7.33
C PHE A 63 -23.48 -9.74 -7.81
N CYS A 64 -23.48 -10.70 -6.90
CA CYS A 64 -23.94 -12.05 -7.26
C CYS A 64 -25.41 -11.99 -7.69
N ASN A 65 -25.76 -12.80 -8.70
CA ASN A 65 -27.09 -12.72 -9.28
C ASN A 65 -28.19 -13.12 -8.27
N THR A 66 -28.01 -14.19 -7.51
CA THR A 66 -29.03 -14.71 -6.59
C THR A 66 -29.22 -13.85 -5.35
N HIS A 67 -28.14 -13.47 -4.65
CA HIS A 67 -28.22 -12.82 -3.33
C HIS A 67 -28.04 -11.30 -3.39
N LYS A 68 -27.66 -10.74 -4.55
CA LYS A 68 -27.36 -9.31 -4.72
C LYS A 68 -26.32 -8.77 -3.72
N LEU A 69 -25.38 -9.63 -3.34
CA LEU A 69 -24.24 -9.30 -2.49
C LEU A 69 -22.99 -9.09 -3.33
N GLU A 70 -22.19 -8.09 -2.97
CA GLU A 70 -20.84 -7.85 -3.52
C GLU A 70 -19.89 -9.00 -3.17
N LYS A 71 -19.95 -9.50 -1.93
CA LYS A 71 -19.19 -10.65 -1.46
C LYS A 71 -20.14 -11.73 -0.97
N CYS A 72 -20.16 -12.87 -1.63
CA CYS A 72 -21.09 -13.95 -1.34
C CYS A 72 -20.36 -15.27 -1.15
N LYS A 73 -20.39 -15.79 0.08
CA LYS A 73 -19.84 -17.12 0.40
C LYS A 73 -20.60 -18.26 -0.29
N GLN A 74 -21.91 -18.12 -0.44
CA GLN A 74 -22.76 -19.16 -1.04
C GLN A 74 -22.50 -19.32 -2.54
N CYS A 75 -22.31 -18.21 -3.26
CA CYS A 75 -21.96 -18.23 -4.67
C CYS A 75 -20.45 -18.35 -4.92
N ASN A 76 -19.63 -18.32 -3.86
CA ASN A 76 -18.16 -18.26 -3.94
C ASN A 76 -17.64 -17.12 -4.86
N VAL A 77 -18.17 -15.92 -4.70
CA VAL A 77 -17.77 -14.72 -5.47
C VAL A 77 -17.39 -13.56 -4.56
N ASP A 78 -16.42 -12.76 -5.02
CA ASP A 78 -15.95 -11.53 -4.38
C ASP A 78 -15.73 -10.44 -5.45
N PHE A 79 -16.70 -9.53 -5.57
CA PHE A 79 -16.65 -8.42 -6.51
C PHE A 79 -16.02 -7.15 -5.92
N THR A 80 -15.48 -7.18 -4.70
CA THR A 80 -14.98 -5.98 -4.00
C THR A 80 -13.89 -5.26 -4.81
N ALA A 81 -12.97 -6.00 -5.41
CA ALA A 81 -11.93 -5.41 -6.26
C ALA A 81 -12.50 -4.76 -7.54
N LEU A 82 -13.45 -5.45 -8.19
CA LEU A 82 -14.12 -4.96 -9.41
C LEU A 82 -14.92 -3.68 -9.11
N ASN A 83 -15.69 -3.68 -8.03
CA ASN A 83 -16.48 -2.53 -7.60
C ASN A 83 -15.62 -1.34 -7.21
N ARG A 84 -14.46 -1.58 -6.59
CA ARG A 84 -13.48 -0.52 -6.31
C ARG A 84 -12.99 0.15 -7.59
N VAL A 85 -12.63 -0.64 -8.61
CA VAL A 85 -12.21 -0.09 -9.92
C VAL A 85 -13.36 0.64 -10.60
N SER A 86 -14.56 0.04 -10.63
CA SER A 86 -15.75 0.67 -11.20
C SER A 86 -16.05 2.02 -10.57
N LYS A 87 -16.01 2.12 -9.24
CA LYS A 87 -16.20 3.38 -8.51
C LYS A 87 -15.18 4.44 -8.92
N ILE A 88 -13.91 4.04 -9.08
CA ILE A 88 -12.85 4.96 -9.50
C ILE A 88 -13.12 5.49 -10.91
N LEU A 89 -13.53 4.63 -11.85
CA LEU A 89 -13.85 5.03 -13.22
C LEU A 89 -15.09 5.92 -13.29
N VAL A 90 -16.16 5.59 -12.55
CA VAL A 90 -17.38 6.41 -12.47
C VAL A 90 -17.10 7.79 -11.87
N THR A 91 -16.25 7.84 -10.83
CA THR A 91 -15.86 9.11 -10.18
C THR A 91 -14.94 9.97 -11.07
N ASN A 92 -14.29 9.36 -12.08
CA ASN A 92 -13.37 10.04 -12.98
C ASN A 92 -13.76 9.78 -14.45
N PRO A 93 -14.81 10.43 -14.99
CA PRO A 93 -15.34 10.13 -16.33
C PRO A 93 -14.34 10.31 -17.49
N THR A 94 -13.30 11.11 -17.28
CA THR A 94 -12.19 11.34 -18.23
C THR A 94 -11.16 10.22 -18.22
N LEU A 95 -11.13 9.39 -17.17
CA LEU A 95 -10.23 8.25 -17.03
C LEU A 95 -10.79 7.05 -17.80
N ARG A 96 -10.48 7.00 -19.11
CA ARG A 96 -10.91 5.89 -19.99
C ARG A 96 -10.17 4.58 -19.71
N CYS A 97 -8.90 4.68 -19.32
CA CYS A 97 -8.08 3.56 -18.91
C CYS A 97 -7.19 4.00 -17.74
N PRO A 98 -6.82 3.08 -16.83
CA PRO A 98 -5.83 3.38 -15.80
C PRO A 98 -4.53 3.89 -16.44
N PRO A 99 -3.93 4.96 -15.91
CA PRO A 99 -2.66 5.47 -16.43
C PRO A 99 -1.53 4.47 -16.15
N PRO A 100 -0.38 4.60 -16.84
CA PRO A 100 0.79 3.78 -16.55
C PRO A 100 1.23 3.90 -15.09
N PRO A 101 1.81 2.83 -14.48
CA PRO A 101 2.24 2.84 -13.07
C PRO A 101 3.27 3.89 -12.68
N THR A 102 3.94 4.50 -13.67
CA THR A 102 4.91 5.58 -13.51
C THR A 102 4.25 6.92 -13.18
N VAL A 103 2.96 7.09 -13.46
CA VAL A 103 2.20 8.30 -13.17
C VAL A 103 1.72 8.23 -11.72
N VAL A 104 2.52 8.80 -10.81
CA VAL A 104 2.28 8.78 -9.37
C VAL A 104 1.62 10.08 -8.92
N GLN A 105 0.59 9.99 -8.08
CA GLN A 105 -0.01 11.15 -7.44
C GLN A 105 0.86 11.71 -6.31
N GLN A 106 1.70 12.69 -6.63
CA GLN A 106 2.61 13.32 -5.65
C GLN A 106 1.89 13.93 -4.44
N LYS A 107 0.68 14.49 -4.64
CA LYS A 107 -0.13 15.06 -3.54
C LYS A 107 -0.47 14.03 -2.47
N LEU A 108 -0.70 12.78 -2.87
CA LEU A 108 -1.02 11.70 -1.94
C LEU A 108 0.21 11.32 -1.11
N SER A 109 1.39 11.19 -1.74
CA SER A 109 2.66 10.97 -1.03
C SER A 109 2.94 12.09 -0.03
N GLN A 110 2.72 13.34 -0.43
CA GLN A 110 2.90 14.48 0.46
C GLN A 110 1.93 14.44 1.65
N ALA A 111 0.67 14.07 1.43
CA ALA A 111 -0.31 13.94 2.51
C ALA A 111 0.07 12.85 3.52
N VAL A 112 0.53 11.69 3.04
CA VAL A 112 1.03 10.61 3.90
C VAL A 112 2.26 11.08 4.70
N ALA A 113 3.21 11.72 4.03
CA ALA A 113 4.42 12.25 4.67
C ALA A 113 4.08 13.29 5.75
N ASN A 114 3.22 14.25 5.45
CA ASN A 114 2.80 15.29 6.39
C ASN A 114 2.15 14.70 7.64
N MET A 115 1.19 13.78 7.48
CA MET A 115 0.52 13.14 8.62
C MET A 115 1.49 12.29 9.45
N LYS A 116 2.41 11.59 8.80
CA LYS A 116 3.48 10.82 9.47
C LYS A 116 4.39 11.76 10.27
N ASP A 117 4.80 12.88 9.69
CA ASP A 117 5.72 13.82 10.33
C ASP A 117 5.06 14.58 11.48
N GLU A 118 3.79 14.95 11.36
CA GLU A 118 2.97 15.43 12.48
C GLU A 118 2.91 14.40 13.62
N GLY A 119 2.66 13.13 13.29
CA GLY A 119 2.69 12.03 14.26
C GLY A 119 4.05 11.90 14.93
N ASN A 120 5.14 11.97 14.18
CA ASN A 120 6.52 11.92 14.70
C ASN A 120 6.79 13.08 15.67
N ASN A 121 6.31 14.28 15.35
CA ASN A 121 6.48 15.46 16.21
C ASN A 121 5.71 15.30 17.52
N LEU A 122 4.45 14.84 17.47
CA LEU A 122 3.66 14.56 18.67
C LEU A 122 4.27 13.43 19.52
N TYR A 123 4.83 12.41 18.88
CA TYR A 123 5.51 11.31 19.55
C TYR A 123 6.76 11.79 20.30
N LYS A 124 7.56 12.68 19.70
CA LYS A 124 8.70 13.33 20.37
C LYS A 124 8.25 14.16 21.57
N LEU A 125 7.10 14.82 21.50
CA LEU A 125 6.48 15.56 22.60
C LEU A 125 5.81 14.67 23.66
N LYS A 126 5.98 13.35 23.59
CA LYS A 126 5.35 12.36 24.49
C LYS A 126 3.81 12.35 24.46
N LYS A 127 3.21 12.98 23.45
CA LYS A 127 1.77 12.94 23.18
C LYS A 127 1.40 11.70 22.37
N THR A 128 1.66 10.52 22.93
CA THR A 128 1.62 9.25 22.19
C THR A 128 0.24 8.91 21.63
N ARG A 129 -0.85 9.22 22.36
CA ARG A 129 -2.22 8.98 21.88
C ARG A 129 -2.60 9.87 20.69
N GLU A 130 -2.18 11.13 20.69
CA GLU A 130 -2.39 12.04 19.55
C GLU A 130 -1.55 11.59 18.35
N ALA A 131 -0.31 11.16 18.58
CA ALA A 131 0.57 10.61 17.54
C ALA A 131 -0.04 9.36 16.89
N LEU A 132 -0.62 8.45 17.69
CA LEU A 132 -1.32 7.26 17.20
C LEU A 132 -2.46 7.62 16.24
N SER A 133 -3.24 8.65 16.56
CA SER A 133 -4.30 9.15 15.68
C SER A 133 -3.74 9.62 14.32
N LYS A 134 -2.62 10.36 14.34
CA LYS A 134 -1.95 10.81 13.11
C LYS A 134 -1.38 9.67 12.28
N TYR A 135 -0.78 8.66 12.91
CA TYR A 135 -0.32 7.46 12.20
C TYR A 135 -1.49 6.66 11.58
N ASN A 136 -2.64 6.58 12.26
CA ASN A 136 -3.84 5.96 11.69
C ASN A 136 -4.35 6.72 10.45
N MET A 137 -4.36 8.05 10.50
CA MET A 137 -4.70 8.88 9.34
C MET A 137 -3.72 8.66 8.19
N ALA A 138 -2.41 8.68 8.46
CA ALA A 138 -1.37 8.43 7.46
C ALA A 138 -1.53 7.05 6.79
N ALA A 139 -1.80 6.00 7.58
CA ALA A 139 -2.01 4.65 7.05
C ALA A 139 -3.30 4.56 6.19
N SER A 140 -4.38 5.20 6.64
CA SER A 140 -5.65 5.28 5.91
C SER A 140 -5.48 5.98 4.55
N ILE A 141 -4.68 7.05 4.51
CA ILE A 141 -4.37 7.76 3.25
C ILE A 141 -3.51 6.88 2.34
N ALA A 142 -2.50 6.20 2.87
CA ALA A 142 -1.62 5.34 2.07
C ALA A 142 -2.40 4.23 1.33
N VAL A 143 -3.34 3.55 2.02
CA VAL A 143 -4.13 2.45 1.41
C VAL A 143 -5.17 2.91 0.38
N GLN A 144 -5.39 4.22 0.25
CA GLN A 144 -6.25 4.81 -0.80
C GLN A 144 -5.54 4.92 -2.15
N ARG A 145 -4.23 4.61 -2.22
CA ARG A 145 -3.48 4.57 -3.49
C ARG A 145 -4.23 3.76 -4.56
N PRO A 146 -4.37 4.29 -5.78
CA PRO A 146 -4.97 3.55 -6.88
C PRO A 146 -4.19 2.27 -7.20
N ALA A 147 -4.90 1.22 -7.61
CA ALA A 147 -4.32 -0.09 -7.86
C ALA A 147 -3.31 -0.12 -9.03
N TRP A 148 -3.34 0.88 -9.92
CA TRP A 148 -2.41 0.99 -11.05
C TRP A 148 -1.08 1.65 -10.68
N GLU A 149 -0.98 2.36 -9.55
CA GLU A 149 0.30 2.92 -9.11
C GLU A 149 1.27 1.80 -8.69
N SER A 150 2.56 2.07 -8.76
CA SER A 150 3.57 1.13 -8.28
C SER A 150 3.33 0.72 -6.83
N ALA A 151 3.11 -0.58 -6.61
CA ALA A 151 2.94 -1.15 -5.28
C ALA A 151 4.17 -0.91 -4.38
N ALA A 152 5.35 -0.63 -4.94
CA ALA A 152 6.54 -0.30 -4.16
C ALA A 152 6.33 0.96 -3.31
N ILE A 153 5.65 1.97 -3.83
CA ILE A 153 5.38 3.25 -3.16
C ILE A 153 4.47 3.01 -1.96
N LEU A 154 3.37 2.29 -2.17
CA LEU A 154 2.47 1.88 -1.09
C LEU A 154 3.21 1.10 -0.01
N ARG A 155 4.00 0.08 -0.41
CA ARG A 155 4.75 -0.76 0.54
C ARG A 155 5.71 0.06 1.37
N GLU A 156 6.41 1.01 0.76
CA GLU A 156 7.34 1.88 1.46
C GLU A 156 6.64 2.79 2.47
N GLU A 157 5.66 3.56 2.02
CA GLU A 157 4.94 4.50 2.86
C GLU A 157 4.19 3.80 3.99
N LEU A 158 3.41 2.76 3.67
CA LEU A 158 2.62 2.03 4.66
C LEU A 158 3.51 1.39 5.72
N SER A 159 4.62 0.75 5.32
CA SER A 159 5.51 0.10 6.28
C SER A 159 6.14 1.10 7.25
N THR A 160 6.57 2.27 6.77
CA THR A 160 7.17 3.29 7.63
C THR A 160 6.17 3.84 8.66
N VAL A 161 4.94 4.10 8.24
CA VAL A 161 3.87 4.59 9.10
C VAL A 161 3.46 3.55 10.13
N VAL A 162 3.19 2.31 9.70
CA VAL A 162 2.74 1.22 10.59
C VAL A 162 3.86 0.82 11.56
N SER A 163 5.13 0.87 11.16
CA SER A 163 6.26 0.69 12.09
C SER A 163 6.30 1.77 13.20
N ASN A 164 5.96 3.02 12.88
CA ASN A 164 5.90 4.08 13.87
C ASN A 164 4.65 3.96 14.75
N ARG A 165 3.54 3.49 14.17
CA ARG A 165 2.34 3.13 14.92
C ARG A 165 2.58 2.01 15.93
N SER A 166 3.28 0.96 15.53
CA SER A 166 3.72 -0.13 16.41
C SER A 166 4.49 0.39 17.63
N ALA A 167 5.41 1.32 17.42
CA ALA A 167 6.17 1.95 18.51
C ALA A 167 5.27 2.74 19.47
N ALA A 168 4.32 3.51 18.94
CA ALA A 168 3.37 4.27 19.74
C ALA A 168 2.42 3.37 20.54
N LEU A 169 1.98 2.24 19.96
CA LEU A 169 1.17 1.25 20.66
C LEU A 169 1.94 0.59 21.80
N LEU A 170 3.21 0.24 21.56
CA LEU A 170 4.11 -0.31 22.58
C LEU A 170 4.23 0.63 23.79
N ASP A 171 4.46 1.93 23.53
CA ASP A 171 4.56 2.96 24.58
C ASP A 171 3.26 3.18 25.34
N LEU A 172 2.11 2.87 24.72
CA LEU A 172 0.79 2.95 25.36
C LEU A 172 0.41 1.67 26.12
N GLY A 173 1.26 0.64 26.10
CA GLY A 173 0.98 -0.66 26.74
C GLY A 173 0.17 -1.62 25.88
N ASP A 174 -0.19 -1.26 24.64
CA ASP A 174 -0.89 -2.16 23.72
C ASP A 174 0.11 -3.03 22.95
N TYR A 175 0.66 -4.02 23.65
CA TYR A 175 1.70 -4.89 23.12
C TYR A 175 1.19 -5.83 22.01
N LEU A 176 -0.07 -6.25 22.08
CA LEU A 176 -0.69 -7.07 21.03
C LEU A 176 -0.92 -6.25 19.76
N GLY A 177 -1.44 -5.02 19.88
CA GLY A 177 -1.56 -4.11 18.75
C GLY A 177 -0.21 -3.79 18.11
N ALA A 178 0.82 -3.56 18.94
CA ALA A 178 2.19 -3.35 18.47
C ALA A 178 2.73 -4.56 17.69
N LEU A 179 2.45 -5.79 18.14
CA LEU A 179 2.85 -7.02 17.47
C LEU A 179 2.13 -7.19 16.12
N VAL A 180 0.81 -6.96 16.06
CA VAL A 180 0.03 -7.02 14.82
C VAL A 180 0.57 -6.02 13.79
N ASP A 181 0.90 -4.80 14.22
CA ASP A 181 1.52 -3.81 13.34
C ASP A 181 2.88 -4.25 12.83
N ALA A 182 3.72 -4.83 13.69
CA ALA A 182 5.03 -5.32 13.29
C ALA A 182 4.94 -6.47 12.28
N GLU A 183 4.00 -7.40 12.48
CA GLU A 183 3.74 -8.49 11.53
C GLU A 183 3.17 -7.96 10.21
N THR A 184 2.32 -6.95 10.26
CA THR A 184 1.83 -6.25 9.07
C THR A 184 3.00 -5.67 8.29
N VAL A 185 3.94 -4.98 8.95
CA VAL A 185 5.15 -4.44 8.30
C VAL A 185 5.97 -5.56 7.64
N ILE A 186 6.18 -6.69 8.32
CA ILE A 186 6.93 -7.84 7.77
C ILE A 186 6.19 -8.45 6.57
N SER A 187 4.86 -8.51 6.59
CA SER A 187 4.07 -9.01 5.45
C SER A 187 4.17 -8.11 4.21
N VAL A 188 4.30 -6.80 4.42
CA VAL A 188 4.37 -5.78 3.36
C VAL A 188 5.80 -5.59 2.82
N ARG A 189 6.80 -5.60 3.72
CA ARG A 189 8.23 -5.44 3.42
C ARG A 189 9.07 -6.40 4.27
N ARG A 190 9.05 -7.68 3.91
CA ARG A 190 9.73 -8.77 4.65
C ARG A 190 11.22 -8.53 4.88
N GLN A 191 11.90 -7.96 3.88
CA GLN A 191 13.34 -7.69 3.92
C GLN A 191 13.72 -6.48 4.77
N TRP A 192 12.76 -5.69 5.27
CA TRP A 192 13.06 -4.46 5.99
C TRP A 192 13.33 -4.75 7.48
N PRO A 193 14.55 -4.54 7.99
CA PRO A 193 14.95 -4.95 9.34
C PRO A 193 14.08 -4.36 10.45
N LYS A 194 13.59 -3.13 10.23
CA LYS A 194 12.82 -2.40 11.24
C LYS A 194 11.53 -3.13 11.62
N GLY A 195 10.90 -3.87 10.69
CA GLY A 195 9.73 -4.69 10.98
C GLY A 195 10.04 -5.79 12.00
N HIS A 196 11.16 -6.49 11.81
CA HIS A 196 11.65 -7.53 12.73
C HIS A 196 12.02 -6.96 14.09
N PHE A 197 12.67 -5.79 14.12
CA PHE A 197 12.97 -5.08 15.36
C PHE A 197 11.70 -4.71 16.16
N ARG A 198 10.67 -4.18 15.49
CA ARG A 198 9.38 -3.88 16.12
C ARG A 198 8.71 -5.13 16.67
N LYS A 199 8.74 -6.23 15.92
CA LYS A 199 8.17 -7.53 16.34
C LYS A 199 8.86 -8.03 17.61
N ALA A 200 10.19 -7.99 17.64
CA ALA A 200 10.96 -8.40 18.81
C ALA A 200 10.65 -7.54 20.04
N LYS A 201 10.60 -6.21 19.90
CA LYS A 201 10.24 -5.30 21.00
C LYS A 201 8.85 -5.59 21.57
N ALA A 202 7.87 -5.86 20.71
CA ALA A 202 6.52 -6.24 21.13
C ALA A 202 6.48 -7.61 21.83
N LEU A 203 7.22 -8.60 21.32
CA LEU A 203 7.32 -9.94 21.91
C LEU A 203 7.99 -9.91 23.29
N VAL A 204 9.05 -9.11 23.47
CA VAL A 204 9.68 -8.90 24.79
C VAL A 204 8.69 -8.31 25.79
N ALA A 205 7.91 -7.30 25.38
CA ALA A 205 6.88 -6.71 26.24
C ALA A 205 5.77 -7.70 26.62
N LEU A 206 5.56 -8.74 25.79
CA LEU A 206 4.67 -9.87 26.07
C LEU A 206 5.35 -11.02 26.85
N GLY A 207 6.62 -10.89 27.23
CA GLY A 207 7.40 -11.92 27.93
C GLY A 207 7.92 -13.07 27.06
N ARG A 208 7.72 -12.99 25.73
CA ARG A 208 8.05 -14.03 24.74
C ARG A 208 9.45 -13.78 24.15
N ILE A 209 10.49 -13.87 24.99
CA ILE A 209 11.86 -13.49 24.63
C ILE A 209 12.46 -14.42 23.55
N GLU A 210 12.18 -15.72 23.61
CA GLU A 210 12.67 -16.70 22.63
C GLU A 210 12.18 -16.36 21.22
N GLU A 211 10.90 -16.04 21.07
CA GLU A 211 10.34 -15.63 19.77
C GLU A 211 10.86 -14.27 19.32
N ALA A 212 11.25 -13.40 20.25
CA ALA A 212 11.90 -12.14 19.93
C ALA A 212 13.30 -12.38 19.32
N ILE A 213 14.06 -13.33 19.85
CA ILE A 213 15.35 -13.77 19.30
C ILE A 213 15.17 -14.33 17.89
N ASP A 214 14.16 -15.17 17.67
CA ASP A 214 13.85 -15.70 16.33
C ASP A 214 13.53 -14.58 15.33
N ALA A 215 12.76 -13.57 15.75
CA ALA A 215 12.43 -12.42 14.92
C ALA A 215 13.68 -11.61 14.54
N ILE A 216 14.57 -11.32 15.49
CA ILE A 216 15.83 -10.60 15.21
C ILE A 216 16.76 -11.46 14.33
N SER A 217 16.82 -12.76 14.57
CA SER A 217 17.62 -13.70 13.77
C SER A 217 17.19 -13.68 12.31
N LEU A 218 15.87 -13.69 12.06
CA LEU A 218 15.33 -13.58 10.71
C LEU A 218 15.64 -12.22 10.07
N GLY A 219 15.59 -11.12 10.84
CA GLY A 219 15.99 -9.80 10.37
C GLY A 219 17.46 -9.74 9.95
N LEU A 220 18.35 -10.35 10.73
CA LEU A 220 19.78 -10.44 10.44
C LEU A 220 20.10 -11.33 9.22
N GLN A 221 19.24 -12.30 8.87
CA GLN A 221 19.40 -13.04 7.61
C GLN A 221 19.23 -12.14 6.38
N PHE A 222 18.41 -11.09 6.46
CA PHE A 222 18.26 -10.11 5.38
C PHE A 222 19.35 -9.04 5.38
N GLU A 223 19.74 -8.56 6.57
CA GLU A 223 20.82 -7.59 6.72
C GLU A 223 21.82 -8.03 7.82
N PRO A 224 22.82 -8.87 7.48
CA PRO A 224 23.77 -9.41 8.46
C PRO A 224 24.62 -8.35 9.17
N ASN A 225 24.84 -7.20 8.52
CA ASN A 225 25.67 -6.11 9.02
C ASN A 225 24.86 -5.05 9.79
N ASN A 226 23.60 -5.32 10.13
CA ASN A 226 22.74 -4.37 10.83
C ASN A 226 23.12 -4.28 12.32
N THR A 227 23.81 -3.22 12.71
CA THR A 227 24.33 -3.02 14.07
C THR A 227 23.24 -2.87 15.12
N GLU A 228 22.07 -2.31 14.76
CA GLU A 228 20.93 -2.17 15.68
C GLU A 228 20.34 -3.54 16.02
N LEU A 229 20.13 -4.41 15.03
CA LEU A 229 19.65 -5.76 15.25
C LEU A 229 20.66 -6.62 16.02
N SER A 230 21.93 -6.59 15.62
CA SER A 230 22.99 -7.37 16.31
C SER A 230 23.18 -6.92 17.75
N GLY A 231 23.14 -5.61 18.01
CA GLY A 231 23.20 -5.07 19.37
C GLY A 231 22.00 -5.50 20.20
N TYR A 232 20.80 -5.49 19.62
CA TYR A 232 19.60 -5.92 20.33
C TYR A 232 19.56 -7.43 20.56
N MET A 233 20.08 -8.25 19.63
CA MET A 233 20.24 -9.69 19.83
C MET A 233 21.04 -9.99 21.10
N LEU A 234 22.20 -9.34 21.26
CA LEU A 234 23.04 -9.50 22.45
C LEU A 234 22.34 -9.08 23.74
N GLU A 235 21.45 -8.10 23.68
CA GLU A 235 20.61 -7.70 24.82
C GLU A 235 19.60 -8.80 25.18
N LEU A 236 18.94 -9.39 24.18
CA LEU A 236 17.97 -10.47 24.37
C LEU A 236 18.62 -11.74 24.94
N ASP A 237 19.78 -12.13 24.43
CA ASP A 237 20.51 -13.31 24.92
C ASP A 237 20.89 -13.17 26.41
N LYS A 238 21.33 -11.96 26.81
CA LYS A 238 21.60 -11.65 28.22
C LYS A 238 20.35 -11.73 29.06
N GLN A 239 19.24 -11.14 28.60
CA GLN A 239 17.96 -11.19 29.32
C GLN A 239 17.47 -12.63 29.49
N LEU A 240 17.57 -13.45 28.45
CA LEU A 240 17.18 -14.85 28.49
C LEU A 240 18.04 -15.66 29.47
N THR A 241 19.35 -15.43 29.46
CA THR A 241 20.29 -16.09 30.38
C THR A 241 19.98 -15.75 31.83
N SER A 242 19.78 -14.46 32.15
CA SER A 242 19.41 -14.01 33.49
C SER A 242 18.08 -14.59 33.96
N ARG A 243 17.08 -14.66 33.08
CA ARG A 243 15.77 -15.27 33.39
C ARG A 243 15.88 -16.77 33.70
N ASN A 244 16.72 -17.48 32.96
CA ASN A 244 16.95 -18.91 33.18
C ASN A 244 17.68 -19.19 34.49
N GLN A 245 18.63 -18.33 34.89
CA GLN A 245 19.32 -18.41 36.18
C GLN A 245 18.34 -18.22 37.35
N GLN A 246 17.51 -17.17 37.30
CA GLN A 246 16.48 -16.92 38.32
C GLN A 246 15.50 -18.09 38.46
N ASN A 247 15.00 -18.63 37.35
CA ASN A 247 14.12 -19.79 37.36
C ASN A 247 14.78 -21.05 37.94
N THR A 248 16.10 -21.17 37.86
CA THR A 248 16.85 -22.30 38.42
C THR A 248 17.03 -22.16 39.93
N GLU A 249 17.32 -20.94 40.40
CA GLU A 249 17.44 -20.61 41.82
C GLU A 249 16.10 -20.72 42.56
N GLU A 250 14.99 -20.25 41.98
CA GLU A 250 13.66 -20.40 42.58
C GLU A 250 13.26 -21.87 42.76
N LYS A 251 13.57 -22.72 41.77
CA LYS A 251 13.31 -24.16 41.84
C LYS A 251 14.17 -24.85 42.91
N SER A 252 15.42 -24.44 43.11
CA SER A 252 16.28 -25.05 44.14
C SER A 252 15.86 -24.66 45.56
N VAL A 253 15.36 -23.43 45.77
CA VAL A 253 14.80 -22.98 47.05
C VAL A 253 13.51 -23.72 47.42
N LEU A 254 12.62 -23.96 46.45
CA LEU A 254 11.37 -24.73 46.68
C LEU A 254 11.63 -26.20 47.05
N VAL A 255 12.68 -26.81 46.49
CA VAL A 255 13.04 -28.22 46.78
C VAL A 255 13.69 -28.38 48.16
N THR A 256 14.39 -27.35 48.66
CA THR A 256 15.06 -27.38 49.98
C THR A 256 14.16 -27.00 51.15
N SER A 257 12.95 -26.51 50.87
CA SER A 257 11.94 -26.09 51.86
C SER A 257 10.75 -27.06 52.00
N SER A 258 10.77 -28.19 51.28
CA SER A 258 9.81 -29.31 51.38
C SER A 258 10.44 -30.49 52.10
#